data_AF-X1LLZ0-F1
#
_entry.id   AF-X1LLZ0-F1
#
_cell.length_a   1.000
_cell.length_b   1.000
_cell.length_c   1.000
_cell.angle_alpha   90.00
_cell.angle_beta   90.00
_cell.angle_gamma   90.00
#
_symmetry.space_group_name_H-M   'P 1'
#
loop_
_entity.id
_entity.type
_entity.pdbx_description
1 polymer ?
#
loop_
_entity_poly.entity_id
_entity_poly.type
_entity_poly.pdbx_seq_one_letter_code
_entity_poly.pdbx_strand_id
1 'polypeptide(L)'
;GAKAGLFAADKTTQDYLASQGRGNHYQPISPDNDAIYEQTINIDAANLEPTVSKPHTVDNTALARELKGTKIQQVFIGTCTNGRLEDLATAANLLKGKKCHTETRLMVAPASRQIMLA
;
A
#
# COMPACT_ATOMS: atom_id res chain seq x y z
N GLY A 1 -16.01 -4.91 10.26
CA GLY A 1 -14.57 -4.64 10.08
C GLY A 1 -14.01 -4.00 11.34
N ALA A 2 -12.69 -3.86 11.44
CA ALA A 2 -12.05 -3.18 12.56
C ALA A 2 -12.49 -1.70 12.65
N LYS A 3 -12.48 -1.13 13.86
CA LYS A 3 -12.90 0.26 14.08
C LYS A 3 -11.89 1.28 13.56
N ALA A 4 -10.60 1.00 13.75
CA ALA A 4 -9.47 1.78 13.26
C ALA A 4 -8.23 0.88 13.15
N GLY A 5 -7.26 1.27 12.34
CA GLY A 5 -5.91 0.69 12.32
C GLY A 5 -4.91 1.76 12.76
N LEU A 6 -4.09 1.45 13.75
CA LEU A 6 -3.13 2.38 14.35
C LEU A 6 -1.75 1.77 14.33
N PHE A 7 -0.74 2.61 14.08
CA PHE A 7 0.66 2.28 14.26
C PHE A 7 1.24 3.20 15.32
N ALA A 8 2.11 2.66 16.19
CA ALA A 8 2.84 3.49 17.15
C ALA A 8 3.74 4.46 16.38
N ALA A 9 3.76 5.72 16.81
CA ALA A 9 4.55 6.76 16.17
C ALA A 9 6.04 6.58 16.50
N ASP A 10 6.88 6.65 15.48
CA ASP A 10 8.32 6.38 15.54
C ASP A 10 9.12 7.48 14.81
N LYS A 11 10.42 7.22 14.58
CA LYS A 11 11.30 8.13 13.84
C LYS A 11 10.81 8.39 12.41
N THR A 12 10.27 7.36 11.75
CA THR A 12 9.70 7.48 10.40
C THR A 12 8.56 8.49 10.38
N THR A 13 7.68 8.41 11.38
CA THR A 13 6.55 9.34 11.55
C THR A 13 7.04 10.76 11.82
N GLN A 14 8.06 10.92 12.67
CA GLN A 14 8.68 12.22 12.97
C GLN A 14 9.27 12.88 11.71
N ASP A 15 10.03 12.10 10.93
CA ASP A 15 10.70 12.58 9.72
C ASP A 15 9.71 12.97 8.64
N TYR A 16 8.65 12.18 8.49
CA TYR A 16 7.54 12.54 7.62
C TYR A 16 6.91 13.86 8.05
N LEU A 17 6.54 14.05 9.33
CA LEU A 17 5.98 15.31 9.81
C LEU A 17 6.92 16.50 9.60
N ALA A 18 8.21 16.34 9.86
CA ALA A 18 9.22 17.36 9.61
C ALA A 18 9.27 17.76 8.13
N SER A 19 9.26 16.78 7.22
CA SER A 19 9.23 17.03 5.76
C SER A 19 7.98 17.80 5.32
N GLN A 20 6.89 17.69 6.06
CA GLN A 20 5.63 18.40 5.81
C GLN A 20 5.55 19.74 6.56
N GLY A 21 6.65 20.23 7.16
CA GLY A 21 6.66 21.48 7.94
C GLY A 21 5.90 21.40 9.26
N ARG A 22 5.63 20.18 9.77
CA ARG A 22 4.84 19.88 10.97
C ARG A 22 5.65 19.19 12.06
N GLY A 23 6.98 19.29 12.03
CA GLY A 23 7.86 18.63 13.00
C GLY A 23 7.52 18.94 14.46
N ASN A 24 7.10 20.18 14.74
CA ASN A 24 6.72 20.62 16.10
C ASN A 24 5.40 19.99 16.61
N HIS A 25 4.66 19.27 15.76
CA HIS A 25 3.45 18.55 16.15
C HIS A 25 3.69 17.05 16.42
N TYR A 26 4.94 16.59 16.36
CA TYR A 26 5.25 15.21 16.68
C TYR A 26 5.03 14.95 18.17
N GLN A 27 4.09 14.07 18.48
CA GLN A 27 3.81 13.58 19.83
C GLN A 27 3.76 12.06 19.79
N PRO A 28 4.84 11.37 20.19
CA PRO A 28 4.85 9.92 20.19
C PRO A 28 3.89 9.39 21.25
N ILE A 29 3.02 8.49 20.84
CA ILE A 29 2.16 7.69 21.72
C ILE A 29 2.44 6.24 21.38
N SER A 30 2.75 5.46 22.40
CA SER A 30 3.05 4.03 22.31
C SER A 30 2.18 3.28 23.30
N PRO A 31 1.83 2.02 23.03
CA PRO A 31 1.17 1.19 24.02
C PRO A 31 2.07 0.99 25.24
N ASP A 32 1.46 0.87 26.41
CA ASP A 32 2.17 0.49 27.63
C ASP A 32 2.74 -0.94 27.48
N ASN A 33 3.84 -1.22 28.18
CA ASN A 33 4.51 -2.53 28.09
C ASN A 33 3.63 -3.70 28.59
N ASP A 34 2.64 -3.41 29.43
CA ASP A 34 1.67 -4.35 30.01
C ASP A 34 0.26 -4.21 29.39
N ALA A 35 0.14 -3.51 28.26
CA ALA A 35 -1.12 -3.38 27.54
C ALA A 35 -1.70 -4.76 27.19
N ILE A 36 -2.98 -4.95 27.52
CA ILE A 36 -3.69 -6.20 27.29
C ILE A 36 -4.44 -6.13 25.96
N TYR A 37 -4.18 -7.09 25.08
CA TYR A 37 -4.86 -7.24 23.80
C TYR A 37 -5.83 -8.43 23.88
N GLU A 38 -7.04 -8.25 23.37
CA GLU A 38 -8.03 -9.34 23.26
C GLU A 38 -7.49 -10.50 22.41
N GLN A 39 -6.75 -10.17 21.35
CA GLN A 39 -6.11 -11.14 20.46
C GLN A 39 -4.80 -10.57 19.90
N THR A 40 -3.76 -11.39 19.89
CA THR A 40 -2.47 -11.09 19.25
C THR A 40 -2.28 -12.00 18.03
N ILE A 41 -1.98 -11.40 16.87
CA ILE A 41 -1.71 -12.11 15.63
C ILE A 41 -0.25 -11.84 15.26
N ASN A 42 0.56 -12.90 15.18
CA ASN A 42 1.95 -12.82 14.75
C ASN A 42 2.02 -13.12 13.25
N ILE A 43 2.59 -12.20 12.47
CA ILE A 43 2.76 -12.33 11.02
C ILE A 43 4.25 -12.28 10.71
N ASP A 44 4.78 -13.36 10.13
CA ASP A 44 6.15 -13.38 9.62
C ASP A 44 6.19 -12.77 8.21
N ALA A 45 6.73 -11.55 8.14
CA ALA A 45 6.84 -10.81 6.88
C ALA A 45 7.76 -11.50 5.85
N ALA A 46 8.73 -12.32 6.30
CA ALA A 46 9.67 -12.98 5.40
C ALA A 46 9.00 -14.06 4.51
N ASN A 47 7.85 -14.57 4.95
CA ASN A 47 7.10 -15.62 4.24
C ASN A 47 5.94 -15.07 3.42
N LEU A 48 5.76 -13.75 3.33
CA LEU A 48 4.68 -13.15 2.56
C LEU A 48 4.96 -13.22 1.06
N GLU A 49 4.01 -13.77 0.31
CA GLU A 49 3.98 -13.77 -1.14
C GLU A 49 2.98 -12.72 -1.67
N PRO A 50 3.12 -12.23 -2.92
CA PRO A 50 2.12 -11.37 -3.54
C PRO A 50 0.74 -12.03 -3.61
N THR A 51 -0.29 -11.34 -3.12
CA THR A 51 -1.68 -11.82 -3.10
C THR A 51 -2.60 -10.93 -3.92
N VAL A 52 -3.78 -11.46 -4.26
CA VAL A 52 -4.85 -10.74 -4.97
C VAL A 52 -6.18 -11.02 -4.27
N SER A 53 -6.89 -9.96 -3.86
CA SER A 53 -8.30 -10.06 -3.45
C SER A 53 -9.17 -10.24 -4.70
N LYS A 54 -9.80 -11.41 -4.82
CA LYS A 54 -10.68 -11.76 -5.93
C LYS A 54 -12.08 -11.16 -5.73
N PRO A 55 -12.85 -11.00 -6.82
CA PRO A 55 -14.26 -10.62 -6.70
C PRO A 55 -15.07 -11.63 -5.86
N HIS A 56 -16.12 -11.24 -5.15
CA HIS A 56 -16.65 -9.88 -4.97
C HIS A 56 -16.45 -9.34 -3.55
N THR A 57 -15.61 -9.98 -2.73
CA THR A 57 -15.33 -9.57 -1.34
C THR A 57 -13.83 -9.44 -1.10
N VAL A 58 -13.44 -8.50 -0.23
CA VAL A 58 -12.03 -8.15 0.00
C VAL A 58 -11.21 -9.26 0.66
N ASP A 59 -11.88 -10.11 1.44
CA ASP A 59 -11.32 -11.27 2.16
C ASP A 59 -11.18 -12.52 1.29
N ASN A 60 -11.70 -12.52 0.05
CA ASN A 60 -11.52 -13.61 -0.90
C ASN A 60 -10.14 -13.56 -1.57
N THR A 61 -9.08 -13.83 -0.82
CA THR A 61 -7.68 -13.71 -1.29
C THR A 61 -7.16 -14.99 -1.94
N ALA A 62 -6.30 -14.86 -2.95
CA ALA A 62 -5.50 -15.95 -3.52
C ALA A 62 -4.05 -15.49 -3.76
N LEU A 63 -3.11 -16.42 -3.92
CA LEU A 63 -1.75 -16.07 -4.31
C LEU A 63 -1.74 -15.61 -5.76
N ALA A 64 -0.97 -14.56 -6.07
CA ALA A 64 -0.91 -14.02 -7.44
C ALA A 64 -0.47 -15.08 -8.47
N ARG A 65 0.41 -16.02 -8.05
CA ARG A 65 0.89 -17.12 -8.90
C ARG A 65 -0.21 -18.09 -9.34
N GLU A 66 -1.25 -18.26 -8.53
CA GLU A 66 -2.38 -19.16 -8.81
C GLU A 66 -3.32 -18.57 -9.87
N LEU A 67 -3.28 -17.26 -10.06
CA LEU A 67 -4.13 -16.51 -11.00
C LEU A 67 -3.44 -16.26 -12.36
N LYS A 68 -2.33 -16.94 -12.62
CA LYS A 68 -1.62 -16.83 -13.89
C LYS A 68 -2.55 -17.24 -15.04
N GLY A 69 -2.64 -16.39 -16.05
CA GLY A 69 -3.48 -16.63 -17.24
C GLY A 69 -4.88 -16.03 -17.15
N THR A 70 -5.27 -15.44 -16.03
CA THR A 70 -6.50 -14.64 -15.95
C THR A 70 -6.40 -13.43 -16.88
N LYS A 71 -7.32 -13.31 -17.84
CA LYS A 71 -7.38 -12.17 -18.75
C LYS A 71 -7.82 -10.92 -17.98
N ILE A 72 -7.09 -9.82 -18.17
CA ILE A 72 -7.38 -8.52 -17.56
C ILE A 72 -7.61 -7.49 -18.67
N GLN A 73 -8.76 -6.83 -18.63
CA GLN A 73 -9.12 -5.77 -19.59
C GLN A 73 -8.67 -4.39 -19.11
N GLN A 74 -8.53 -4.19 -17.80
CA GLN A 74 -8.12 -2.91 -17.23
C GLN A 74 -7.24 -3.08 -16.00
N VAL A 75 -6.19 -2.27 -15.92
CA VAL A 75 -5.31 -2.14 -14.76
C VAL A 75 -5.38 -0.69 -14.30
N PHE A 76 -5.62 -0.49 -13.01
CA PHE A 76 -5.65 0.84 -12.38
C PHE A 76 -4.57 0.90 -11.31
N ILE A 77 -3.61 1.80 -11.47
CA ILE A 77 -2.50 2.03 -10.54
C ILE A 77 -2.67 3.42 -9.95
N GLY A 78 -2.67 3.52 -8.62
CA GLY A 78 -2.80 4.81 -7.95
C GLY A 78 -4.20 5.06 -7.38
N THR A 79 -4.30 4.86 -6.06
CA THR A 79 -5.48 5.19 -5.23
C THR A 79 -5.01 5.93 -3.99
N CYS A 80 -5.89 6.19 -3.02
CA CYS A 80 -5.47 6.63 -1.69
C CYS A 80 -4.57 5.60 -0.97
N THR A 81 -4.66 4.32 -1.31
CA THR A 81 -3.86 3.25 -0.70
C THR A 81 -2.45 3.18 -1.29
N ASN A 82 -2.34 3.20 -2.63
CA ASN A 82 -1.09 2.93 -3.36
C ASN A 82 -0.91 3.87 -4.56
N GLY A 83 -0.79 5.16 -4.28
CA GLY A 83 -0.53 6.20 -5.28
C GLY A 83 0.52 7.22 -4.86
N ARG A 84 1.38 6.87 -3.89
CA ARG A 84 2.53 7.70 -3.48
C ARG A 84 3.65 7.56 -4.52
N LEU A 85 4.66 8.41 -4.40
CA LEU A 85 5.79 8.44 -5.35
C LEU A 85 6.51 7.08 -5.43
N GLU A 86 6.71 6.41 -4.29
CA GLU A 86 7.33 5.09 -4.21
C GLU A 86 6.52 3.98 -4.93
N ASP A 87 5.19 4.03 -4.86
CA ASP A 87 4.29 3.09 -5.55
C ASP A 87 4.42 3.26 -7.07
N LEU A 88 4.37 4.52 -7.54
CA LEU A 88 4.47 4.86 -8.96
C LEU A 88 5.86 4.55 -9.52
N ALA A 89 6.93 4.82 -8.75
CA ALA A 89 8.29 4.48 -9.13
C ALA A 89 8.49 2.96 -9.29
N THR A 90 7.93 2.17 -8.37
CA THR A 90 7.95 0.70 -8.45
C THR A 90 7.24 0.21 -9.71
N ALA A 91 6.03 0.72 -9.98
CA ALA A 91 5.29 0.38 -11.19
C ALA A 91 6.03 0.80 -12.47
N ALA A 92 6.60 2.01 -12.50
CA ALA A 92 7.36 2.51 -13.64
C ALA A 92 8.60 1.65 -13.92
N ASN A 93 9.33 1.23 -12.88
CA ASN A 93 10.48 0.34 -13.01
C ASN A 93 10.09 -1.03 -13.58
N LEU A 94 8.97 -1.60 -13.14
CA LEU A 94 8.45 -2.87 -13.66
C LEU A 94 8.01 -2.79 -15.12
N LEU A 95 7.50 -1.63 -15.55
CA LEU A 95 6.98 -1.38 -16.89
C LEU A 95 8.04 -0.82 -17.86
N LYS A 96 9.22 -0.43 -17.37
CA LYS A 96 10.27 0.20 -18.18
C LYS A 96 10.64 -0.68 -19.38
N GLY A 97 10.57 -0.09 -20.58
CA GLY A 97 10.85 -0.77 -21.86
C GLY A 97 9.76 -1.72 -22.34
N LYS A 98 8.63 -1.84 -21.61
CA LYS A 98 7.49 -2.68 -21.99
C LYS A 98 6.36 -1.82 -22.54
N LYS A 99 5.46 -2.45 -23.28
CA LYS A 99 4.19 -1.85 -23.73
C LYS A 99 3.03 -2.63 -23.13
N CYS A 100 1.96 -1.94 -22.80
CA CYS A 100 0.71 -2.58 -22.40
C CYS A 100 0.18 -3.43 -23.56
N HIS A 101 -0.45 -4.56 -23.22
CA HIS A 101 -1.15 -5.38 -24.19
C HIS A 101 -2.27 -4.57 -24.85
N THR A 102 -2.52 -4.75 -26.15
CA THR A 102 -3.47 -3.94 -26.94
C THR A 102 -4.90 -4.03 -26.43
N GLU A 103 -5.28 -5.17 -25.84
CA GLU A 103 -6.59 -5.40 -25.23
C GLU A 103 -6.69 -5.01 -23.74
N THR A 104 -5.63 -4.42 -23.17
CA THR A 104 -5.59 -4.05 -21.75
C THR A 104 -5.36 -2.56 -21.58
N ARG A 105 -6.33 -1.87 -20.97
CA ARG A 105 -6.21 -0.45 -20.64
C ARG A 105 -5.44 -0.28 -19.33
N LEU A 106 -4.34 0.48 -19.36
CA LEU A 106 -3.65 0.93 -18.16
C LEU A 106 -4.08 2.35 -17.81
N MET A 107 -4.45 2.56 -16.55
CA MET A 107 -4.77 3.87 -15.98
C MET A 107 -3.86 4.13 -14.78
N VAL A 108 -3.29 5.33 -14.71
CA VAL A 108 -2.39 5.74 -13.63
C VAL A 108 -2.93 7.03 -13.01
N ALA A 109 -3.11 7.06 -11.69
CA ALA A 109 -3.68 8.19 -10.96
C ALA A 109 -2.88 8.49 -9.68
N PRO A 110 -2.01 9.52 -9.67
CA PRO A 110 -1.27 9.92 -8.47
C PRO A 110 -2.21 10.24 -7.29
N ALA A 111 -1.79 9.92 -6.06
CA ALA A 111 -2.62 10.10 -4.87
C ALA A 111 -2.91 11.57 -4.52
N SER A 112 -2.09 12.51 -5.01
CA SER A 112 -2.29 13.94 -4.82
C SER A 112 -1.61 14.76 -5.91
N ARG A 113 -1.97 16.05 -6.00
CA ARG A 113 -1.29 17.01 -6.88
C ARG A 113 0.21 17.12 -6.57
N GLN A 114 0.59 17.04 -5.29
CA GLN A 114 1.99 17.09 -4.89
C GLN A 114 2.76 15.89 -5.44
N ILE A 115 2.20 14.68 -5.37
CA ILE A 115 2.83 13.48 -5.94
C ILE A 115 2.89 13.55 -7.47
N MET A 116 1.86 14.10 -8.12
CA MET A 116 1.86 14.27 -9.58
C MET A 116 2.96 15.21 -10.08
N LEU A 117 3.40 16.16 -9.25
CA LEU A 117 4.39 17.18 -9.60
C LEU A 117 5.81 16.87 -9.11
N ALA A 118 5.97 15.83 -8.31
CA ALA A 118 7.26 15.38 -7.77
C ALA A 118 8.07 14.64 -8.84
#